data_AF-A0A497GHG6-F1
#
_entry.id   AF-A0A497GHG6-F1
#
_cell.length_a   1.000
_cell.length_b   1.000
_cell.length_c   1.000
_cell.angle_alpha   90.00
_cell.angle_beta   90.00
_cell.angle_gamma   90.00
#
_symmetry.space_group_name_H-M   'P 1'
#
loop_
_entity.id
_entity.type
_entity.pdbx_description
1 polymer ?
#
loop_
_entity_poly.entity_id
_entity_poly.type
_entity_poly.pdbx_seq_one_letter_code
_entity_poly.pdbx_strand_id
1 'polypeptide(L)'
;MSEEWEDVESALNFMTKELNVPYSKARRLLHRYVCKGLCSWYRERAYSENFASMVITENEKKVIEEALTKFVKGKTLDEKIKRVHSYLCPGEPSQYIKNCRTHC
;
A
#
# COMPACT_ATOMS: atom_id res chain seq x y z
N MET A 1 -11.47 -7.64 -16.57
CA MET A 1 -10.72 -7.18 -15.38
C MET A 1 -11.25 -5.81 -15.04
N SER A 2 -11.53 -5.51 -13.77
CA SER A 2 -12.10 -4.22 -13.40
C SER A 2 -11.04 -3.13 -13.56
N GLU A 3 -11.27 -2.18 -14.47
CA GLU A 3 -10.45 -0.97 -14.69
C GLU A 3 -10.23 -0.13 -13.41
N GLU A 4 -11.01 -0.43 -12.37
CA GLU A 4 -11.03 0.25 -11.08
C GLU A 4 -9.68 0.23 -10.36
N TRP A 5 -8.79 -0.74 -10.58
CA TRP A 5 -7.52 -0.88 -9.83
C TRP A 5 -6.27 -1.00 -10.71
N GLU A 6 -6.39 -0.75 -12.01
CA GLU A 6 -5.28 -0.88 -12.97
C GLU A 6 -4.09 0.03 -12.65
N ASP A 7 -4.34 1.18 -12.04
CA ASP A 7 -3.30 2.11 -11.61
C ASP A 7 -2.47 1.54 -10.44
N VAL A 8 -3.11 0.87 -9.48
CA VAL A 8 -2.41 0.20 -8.37
C VAL A 8 -1.65 -1.02 -8.87
N GLU A 9 -2.24 -1.79 -9.79
CA GLU A 9 -1.56 -2.90 -10.46
C GLU A 9 -0.34 -2.43 -11.27
N SER A 10 -0.47 -1.30 -11.98
CA SER A 10 0.65 -0.70 -12.71
C SER A 10 1.77 -0.24 -11.77
N ALA A 11 1.42 0.34 -10.62
CA ALA A 11 2.40 0.68 -9.59
C ALA A 11 3.14 -0.56 -9.07
N LEU A 12 2.42 -1.66 -8.80
CA LEU A 12 3.04 -2.92 -8.35
C LEU A 12 3.94 -3.53 -9.41
N ASN A 13 3.52 -3.55 -10.67
CA ASN A 13 4.32 -4.04 -11.80
C ASN A 13 5.56 -3.19 -12.06
N PHE A 14 5.50 -1.88 -11.79
CA PHE A 14 6.68 -1.02 -11.82
C PHE A 14 7.63 -1.39 -10.68
N MET A 15 7.12 -1.51 -9.44
CA MET A 15 7.95 -1.87 -8.28
C MET A 15 8.64 -3.23 -8.43
N THR A 16 7.98 -4.24 -9.00
CA THR A 16 8.59 -5.57 -9.21
C THR A 16 9.78 -5.50 -10.15
N LYS A 17 9.68 -4.69 -11.20
CA LYS A 17 10.75 -4.48 -12.18
C LYS A 17 11.91 -3.69 -11.59
N GLU A 18 11.63 -2.51 -11.00
CA GLU A 18 12.68 -1.62 -10.49
C GLU A 18 13.44 -2.21 -9.30
N LEU A 19 12.75 -2.94 -8.41
CA LEU A 19 13.39 -3.55 -7.24
C LEU A 19 13.89 -4.97 -7.49
N ASN A 20 13.58 -5.55 -8.66
CA ASN A 20 13.82 -6.96 -8.98
C ASN A 20 13.31 -7.89 -7.86
N VAL A 21 12.05 -7.71 -7.46
CA VAL A 21 11.39 -8.47 -6.38
C VAL A 21 10.13 -9.16 -6.89
N PRO A 22 9.72 -10.28 -6.27
CA PRO A 22 8.45 -10.90 -6.60
C PRO A 22 7.28 -9.97 -6.27
N TYR A 23 6.18 -10.11 -7.04
CA TYR A 23 4.94 -9.33 -6.85
C TYR A 23 4.42 -9.38 -5.41
N SER A 24 4.50 -10.55 -4.75
CA SER A 24 4.12 -10.70 -3.34
C SER A 24 4.93 -9.79 -2.40
N LYS A 25 6.24 -9.61 -2.65
CA LYS A 25 7.09 -8.70 -1.88
C LYS A 25 6.78 -7.24 -2.21
N ALA A 26 6.62 -6.89 -3.49
CA ALA A 26 6.20 -5.54 -3.89
C ALA A 26 4.87 -5.14 -3.23
N ARG A 27 3.89 -6.06 -3.23
CA ARG A 27 2.59 -5.88 -2.58
C ARG A 27 2.73 -5.61 -1.07
N ARG A 28 3.55 -6.39 -0.37
CA ARG A 28 3.80 -6.20 1.07
C ARG A 28 4.52 -4.89 1.37
N LEU A 29 5.52 -4.51 0.57
CA LEU A 29 6.25 -3.25 0.72
C LEU A 29 5.33 -2.04 0.54
N LEU A 30 4.53 -2.05 -0.52
CA LEU A 30 3.58 -0.98 -0.80
C LEU A 30 2.52 -0.89 0.31
N HIS A 31 1.98 -2.03 0.76
CA HIS A 31 1.04 -2.06 1.88
C HIS A 31 1.67 -1.51 3.18
N ARG A 32 2.90 -1.93 3.49
CA ARG A 32 3.63 -1.48 4.68
C ARG A 32 3.81 0.05 4.68
N TYR A 33 4.13 0.61 3.53
CA TYR A 33 4.30 2.05 3.36
C TYR A 33 2.99 2.82 3.62
N VAL A 34 1.86 2.33 3.11
CA VAL A 34 0.57 3.06 3.20
C VAL A 34 -0.23 2.79 4.48
N CYS A 35 -0.06 1.63 5.12
CA CYS A 35 -0.89 1.19 6.25
C CYS A 35 -0.73 2.03 7.52
N LYS A 36 0.46 2.62 7.74
CA LYS A 36 0.80 3.46 8.91
C LYS A 36 0.45 2.85 10.30
N GLY A 37 0.08 1.57 10.37
CA GLY A 37 -0.24 0.85 11.61
C GLY A 37 -1.65 1.08 12.17
N LEU A 38 -2.55 1.73 11.42
CA LEU A 38 -3.83 2.18 11.96
C LEU A 38 -5.00 1.22 11.73
N CYS A 39 -4.90 0.25 10.82
CA CYS A 39 -6.00 -0.67 10.52
C CYS A 39 -6.12 -1.82 11.54
N SER A 40 -7.32 -2.38 11.66
CA SER A 40 -7.63 -3.50 12.57
C SER A 40 -6.73 -4.72 12.31
N TRP A 41 -6.59 -5.09 11.03
CA TRP A 41 -5.71 -6.18 10.62
C TRP A 41 -4.26 -5.97 11.08
N TYR A 42 -3.77 -4.74 11.02
CA TYR A 42 -2.43 -4.44 11.51
C TYR A 42 -2.30 -4.72 13.00
N ARG A 43 -3.25 -4.22 13.80
CA ARG A 43 -3.24 -4.40 15.26
C ARG A 43 -3.30 -5.86 15.67
N GLU A 44 -4.08 -6.65 14.94
CA GLU A 44 -4.34 -8.05 15.26
C GLU A 44 -3.26 -9.01 14.74
N ARG A 45 -2.69 -8.75 13.55
CA ARG A 45 -1.89 -9.73 12.81
C ARG A 45 -0.51 -9.26 12.37
N ALA A 46 -0.20 -7.96 12.41
CA ALA A 46 1.05 -7.48 11.84
C ALA A 46 2.29 -8.06 12.53
N TYR A 47 2.22 -8.31 13.84
CA TYR A 47 3.34 -8.89 14.58
C TYR A 47 3.52 -10.38 14.29
N SER A 48 2.43 -11.16 14.29
CA SER A 48 2.48 -12.59 14.00
C SER A 48 2.88 -12.90 12.54
N GLU A 49 2.60 -11.99 11.60
CA GLU A 49 2.94 -12.15 10.18
C GLU A 49 4.29 -11.51 9.78
N ASN A 50 5.09 -11.07 10.77
CA ASN A 50 6.34 -10.33 10.53
C ASN A 50 6.15 -9.11 9.61
N PHE A 51 4.96 -8.50 9.61
CA PHE A 51 4.64 -7.31 8.84
C PHE A 51 5.02 -6.03 9.62
N ALA A 52 4.86 -6.04 10.94
CA ALA A 52 5.24 -4.95 11.83
C ALA A 52 6.76 -4.69 11.84
N SER A 53 7.55 -5.74 11.64
CA SER A 53 9.01 -5.74 11.62
C SER A 53 9.61 -5.48 10.23
N MET A 54 8.78 -5.32 9.19
CA MET A 54 9.28 -4.98 7.85
C MET A 54 9.91 -3.58 7.84
N VAL A 55 11.20 -3.54 7.53
CA VAL A 55 11.97 -2.32 7.29
C VAL A 55 11.94 -2.01 5.80
N ILE A 56 11.57 -0.78 5.45
CA ILE A 56 11.66 -0.26 4.08
C ILE A 56 12.99 0.47 3.99
N THR A 57 13.85 0.03 3.06
CA THR A 57 15.11 0.71 2.78
C THR A 57 14.88 2.03 2.05
N GLU A 58 15.85 2.94 2.08
CA GLU A 58 15.75 4.22 1.35
C GLU A 58 15.55 4.03 -0.16
N ASN A 59 16.13 2.97 -0.75
CA ASN A 59 15.91 2.65 -2.16
C ASN A 59 14.48 2.19 -2.42
N GLU A 60 13.96 1.27 -1.61
CA GLU A 60 12.57 0.81 -1.71
C GLU A 60 11.59 1.98 -1.51
N LYS A 61 11.87 2.87 -0.56
CA LYS A 61 11.06 4.07 -0.30
C LYS A 61 10.98 4.97 -1.55
N LYS A 62 12.12 5.29 -2.18
CA LYS A 62 12.16 6.10 -3.40
C LYS A 62 11.32 5.48 -4.51
N VAL A 63 11.48 4.18 -4.75
CA VAL A 63 10.70 3.47 -5.79
C VAL A 63 9.21 3.46 -5.46
N ILE A 64 8.84 3.29 -4.18
CA ILE A 64 7.43 3.36 -3.75
C ILE A 64 6.84 4.75 -4.00
N GLU A 65 7.54 5.82 -3.59
CA GLU A 65 7.09 7.20 -3.80
C GLU A 65 6.95 7.54 -5.28
N GLU A 66 7.87 7.06 -6.10
CA GLU A 66 7.83 7.18 -7.55
C GLU A 66 6.63 6.42 -8.15
N ALA A 67 6.39 5.19 -7.70
CA ALA A 67 5.25 4.38 -8.14
C ALA A 67 3.90 5.06 -7.81
N LEU A 68 3.77 5.59 -6.59
CA LEU A 68 2.61 6.36 -6.16
C LEU A 68 2.43 7.62 -7.00
N THR A 69 3.52 8.30 -7.32
CA THR A 69 3.48 9.56 -8.07
C THR A 69 3.06 9.33 -9.52
N LYS A 70 3.67 8.35 -10.19
CA LYS A 70 3.49 8.08 -11.63
C LYS A 70 2.19 7.39 -11.98
N PHE A 71 1.79 6.38 -11.20
CA PHE A 71 0.72 5.48 -11.62
C PHE A 71 -0.58 5.73 -10.87
N VAL A 72 -0.51 5.85 -9.53
CA VAL A 72 -1.71 5.86 -8.69
C VAL A 72 -2.53 7.13 -8.88
N LYS A 73 -3.82 6.96 -9.18
CA LYS A 73 -4.80 8.03 -9.34
C LYS A 73 -5.05 8.73 -7.99
N GLY A 74 -5.06 10.07 -8.02
CA GLY A 74 -5.33 10.92 -6.85
C GLY A 74 -4.63 12.26 -6.99
N LYS A 75 -5.27 13.33 -6.50
CA LYS A 75 -4.71 14.69 -6.51
C LYS A 75 -3.73 14.90 -5.36
N THR A 76 -3.97 14.25 -4.23
CA THR A 76 -3.13 14.36 -3.04
C THR A 76 -2.50 13.02 -2.66
N LEU A 77 -1.39 13.07 -1.93
CA LEU A 77 -0.75 11.85 -1.41
C LEU A 77 -1.70 11.06 -0.49
N ASP A 78 -2.53 11.74 0.31
CA ASP A 78 -3.55 11.11 1.17
C ASP A 78 -4.58 10.31 0.37
N GLU A 79 -5.06 10.84 -0.75
CA GLU A 79 -5.98 10.14 -1.65
C GLU A 79 -5.33 8.89 -2.26
N LYS A 80 -4.08 9.00 -2.71
CA LYS A 80 -3.32 7.89 -3.28
C LYS A 80 -3.07 6.80 -2.23
N ILE A 81 -2.70 7.18 -1.01
CA ILE A 81 -2.50 6.26 0.13
C ILE A 81 -3.79 5.49 0.41
N LYS A 82 -4.93 6.17 0.53
CA LYS A 82 -6.23 5.53 0.79
C LYS A 82 -6.63 4.56 -0.29
N ARG A 83 -6.43 4.96 -1.55
CA ARG A 83 -6.74 4.13 -2.71
C ARG A 83 -5.93 2.83 -2.67
N VAL A 84 -4.62 2.93 -2.51
CA VAL A 84 -3.74 1.77 -2.41
C VAL A 84 -4.07 0.91 -1.20
N HIS A 85 -4.32 1.52 -0.03
CA HIS A 85 -4.69 0.78 1.17
C HIS A 85 -5.99 -0.01 0.99
N SER A 86 -7.01 0.59 0.35
CA SER A 86 -8.29 -0.07 0.07
C SER A 86 -8.12 -1.30 -0.82
N TYR A 87 -7.15 -1.28 -1.73
CA TYR A 87 -6.84 -2.41 -2.61
C TYR A 87 -5.99 -3.50 -1.93
N LEU A 88 -5.08 -3.09 -1.04
CA LEU A 88 -4.05 -3.97 -0.49
C LEU A 88 -4.40 -4.59 0.86
N CYS A 89 -5.17 -3.88 1.70
CA CYS A 89 -5.43 -4.30 3.07
C CYS A 89 -6.40 -5.49 3.12
N PRO A 90 -5.98 -6.64 3.69
CA PRO A 90 -6.82 -7.85 3.74
C PRO A 90 -7.92 -7.80 4.80
N GLY A 91 -7.90 -6.81 5.71
CA GLY A 91 -8.89 -6.66 6.78
C GLY A 91 -9.99 -5.64 6.52
N GLU A 92 -10.04 -5.02 5.34
CA GLU A 92 -11.11 -4.08 4.99
C GLU A 92 -12.18 -4.78 4.16
N PRO A 93 -13.41 -4.97 4.68
CA PRO A 93 -14.58 -5.03 3.84
C PRO A 93 -14.99 -3.60 3.44
N SER A 94 -15.34 -3.46 2.16
CA SER A 94 -15.65 -2.28 1.35
C SER A 94 -16.80 -1.35 1.82
N GLN A 95 -16.94 -1.03 3.11
CA GLN A 95 -18.09 -0.24 3.60
C GLN A 95 -17.75 0.85 4.65
N TYR A 96 -16.51 0.91 5.15
CA TYR A 96 -16.14 1.87 6.22
C TYR A 96 -15.01 2.81 5.79
N ILE A 97 -15.24 3.54 4.68
CA ILE A 97 -14.40 4.66 4.22
C ILE A 97 -14.47 5.88 5.19
N LYS A 98 -15.09 5.76 6.36
CA LYS A 98 -15.33 6.91 7.25
C LYS A 98 -14.21 7.21 8.25
N ASN A 99 -13.32 6.27 8.60
CA ASN A 99 -12.43 6.46 9.77
C ASN A 99 -10.92 6.42 9.49
N CYS A 100 -10.47 6.35 8.23
CA CYS A 100 -9.05 6.58 7.93
C CYS A 100 -8.68 8.09 7.85
N ARG A 101 -9.63 8.97 8.20
CA ARG A 101 -9.41 10.39 8.55
C ARG A 101 -9.93 10.61 9.97
N THR A 102 -9.04 10.58 10.97
CA THR A 102 -9.07 11.40 12.20
C THR A 102 -8.12 10.75 13.21
N HIS A 103 -7.16 11.52 13.70
CA HIS A 103 -6.09 11.15 14.64
C HIS A 103 -4.83 10.56 13.97
N CYS A 104 -4.16 11.40 13.20
CA CYS A 104 -2.72 11.71 13.32
C CYS A 104 -2.43 12.98 12.54
#